data_AF-A0A925VMB6-F1
#
_entry.id   AF-A0A925VMB6-F1
#
_cell.length_a   1.000
_cell.length_b   1.000
_cell.length_c   1.000
_cell.angle_alpha   90.00
_cell.angle_beta   90.00
_cell.angle_gamma   90.00
#
_symmetry.space_group_name_H-M   'P 1'
#
loop_
_entity.id
_entity.type
_entity.pdbx_description
1 polymer ?
#
loop_
_entity_poly.entity_id
_entity_poly.type
_entity_poly.pdbx_seq_one_letter_code
_entity_poly.pdbx_strand_id
1 'polypeptide(L)' 'ANAGGVTVSYFEWVQGLQEFFWDEADINQKLDRIMFQAFDQVVAMAQERHVSLRLAAYLLAVRRVADAVLIRGIYP' A
#
# COMPACT_ATOMS: atom_id res chain seq x y z
N ALA A 1 6.70 -5.30 -10.44
CA ALA A 1 6.68 -5.03 -8.99
C ALA A 1 7.81 -4.05 -8.69
N ASN A 2 7.49 -2.80 -8.33
CA ASN A 2 8.47 -1.70 -8.14
C ASN A 2 7.98 -0.64 -7.14
N ALA A 3 7.08 -1.01 -6.21
CA ALA A 3 6.49 -0.09 -5.23
C ALA A 3 7.40 0.20 -4.02
N GLY A 4 8.59 -0.41 -3.95
CA GLY A 4 9.51 -0.21 -2.84
C GLY A 4 9.99 1.24 -2.70
N GLY A 5 10.34 1.89 -3.82
CA GLY A 5 10.78 3.29 -3.81
C GLY A 5 9.73 4.24 -3.23
N VAL A 6 8.48 4.16 -3.71
CA VAL A 6 7.39 5.00 -3.19
C VAL A 6 7.05 4.70 -1.73
N THR A 7 7.22 3.44 -1.30
CA THR A 7 7.01 3.04 0.11
C THR A 7 8.06 3.66 1.01
N VAL A 8 9.34 3.66 0.60
CA VAL A 8 10.41 4.31 1.35
C VAL A 8 10.27 5.84 1.34
N SER A 9 9.81 6.46 0.24
CA SER A 9 9.46 7.89 0.23
C SER A 9 8.33 8.24 1.20
N TYR A 10 7.36 7.33 1.39
CA TYR A 10 6.35 7.50 2.43
C TYR A 10 6.96 7.42 3.84
N PHE A 11 7.89 6.49 4.08
CA PHE A 11 8.62 6.42 5.36
C PHE A 11 9.44 7.67 5.63
N GLU A 12 10.09 8.25 4.63
CA GLU A 12 10.81 9.52 4.74
C GLU A 12 9.89 10.64 5.25
N TRP A 13 8.69 10.76 4.68
CA TRP A 13 7.69 11.73 5.15
C TRP A 13 7.25 11.48 6.60
N VAL A 14 7.00 10.22 6.98
CA VAL A 14 6.62 9.86 8.36
C VAL A 14 7.72 10.23 9.36
N GLN A 15 8.97 9.88 9.05
CA GLN A 15 10.13 10.20 9.89
C GLN A 15 10.34 11.72 10.01
N GLY A 16 10.14 12.46 8.92
CA GLY A 16 10.21 13.93 8.91
C GLY A 16 9.19 14.59 9.83
N LEU A 17 7.98 14.04 9.95
CA LEU A 17 6.98 14.53 10.90
C LEU A 17 7.33 14.27 12.37
N GLN A 18 8.13 13.24 12.63
CA GLN A 18 8.51 12.81 13.99
C GLN A 18 9.88 13.36 14.42
N GLU A 19 10.64 13.96 13.48
CA GLU A 19 12.05 14.32 13.65
C GLU A 19 12.91 13.16 14.17
N PHE A 20 12.54 11.93 13.81
CA PHE A 20 13.20 10.71 14.26
C PHE A 20 13.43 9.77 13.08
N PHE A 21 14.70 9.50 12.80
CA PHE A 21 15.13 8.66 11.70
C PHE A 21 15.38 7.24 12.17
N TRP A 22 14.88 6.28 11.40
CA TRP A 22 15.07 4.85 11.63
C TRP A 22 16.37 4.38 11.00
N ASP A 23 16.91 3.29 11.52
CA ASP A 23 18.05 2.63 10.89
C ASP A 23 17.62 1.81 9.65
N GLU A 24 18.61 1.35 8.90
CA GLU A 24 18.36 0.57 7.69
C GLU A 24 17.59 -0.75 7.97
N ALA A 25 17.84 -1.37 9.12
CA ALA A 25 17.19 -2.63 9.49
C ALA A 25 15.69 -2.41 9.77
N ASP A 26 15.36 -1.32 10.47
CA ASP A 26 13.99 -0.89 10.72
C ASP A 26 13.26 -0.53 9.42
N ILE A 27 13.91 0.20 8.51
CA ILE A 27 13.35 0.54 7.19
C ILE A 27 13.04 -0.73 6.40
N ASN A 28 13.99 -1.66 6.30
CA ASN A 28 13.82 -2.90 5.57
C ASN A 28 12.74 -3.79 6.19
N GLN A 29 12.70 -3.92 7.52
CA GLN A 29 11.66 -4.70 8.20
C GLN A 29 10.26 -4.14 7.94
N LYS A 30 10.10 -2.81 7.99
CA LYS A 30 8.83 -2.14 7.70
C LYS A 30 8.46 -2.27 6.22
N LEU A 31 9.44 -2.15 5.33
CA LEU A 31 9.25 -2.30 3.89
C LEU A 31 8.75 -3.71 3.55
N ASP A 32 9.42 -4.74 4.05
CA ASP A 32 9.04 -6.14 3.86
C ASP A 32 7.60 -6.38 4.31
N ARG A 33 7.25 -5.91 5.50
CA ARG A 33 5.87 -6.03 6.02
C ARG A 33 4.84 -5.43 5.06
N ILE A 34 5.05 -4.21 4.58
CA ILE A 34 4.11 -3.56 3.65
C ILE A 34 4.04 -4.30 2.32
N MET A 35 5.19 -4.72 1.78
CA MET A 35 5.26 -5.39 0.48
C MET A 35 4.58 -6.77 0.52
N PHE A 36 4.78 -7.57 1.57
CA PHE A 36 4.09 -8.85 1.74
C PHE A 36 2.58 -8.67 1.92
N GLN A 37 2.16 -7.74 2.77
CA GLN A 37 0.74 -7.46 2.96
C GLN A 37 0.05 -7.02 1.66
N ALA A 38 0.71 -6.15 0.89
CA ALA A 38 0.18 -5.70 -0.40
C ALA A 38 0.09 -6.87 -1.41
N PHE A 39 1.10 -7.74 -1.45
CA PHE A 39 1.10 -8.91 -2.31
C PHE A 39 -0.03 -9.89 -1.95
N ASP A 40 -0.18 -10.23 -0.66
CA ASP A 40 -1.22 -11.14 -0.17
C ASP A 40 -2.62 -10.65 -0.53
N GLN A 41 -2.87 -9.35 -0.42
CA GLN A 41 -4.15 -8.75 -0.79
C GLN A 41 -4.42 -8.82 -2.30
N VAL A 42 -3.38 -8.63 -3.13
CA VAL A 42 -3.52 -8.78 -4.58
C VAL A 42 -3.79 -10.23 -4.96
N VAL A 43 -3.10 -11.19 -4.34
CA VAL A 43 -3.32 -12.62 -4.55
C VAL A 43 -4.73 -13.03 -4.14
N ALA A 44 -5.17 -12.60 -2.95
CA ALA A 44 -6.52 -12.88 -2.47
C ALA A 44 -7.58 -12.31 -3.43
N MET A 45 -7.41 -11.06 -3.89
CA MET A 45 -8.32 -10.43 -4.85
C MET A 45 -8.33 -11.17 -6.20
N ALA A 46 -7.17 -11.62 -6.69
CA ALA A 46 -7.05 -12.38 -7.92
C ALA A 46 -7.78 -13.72 -7.84
N GLN A 47 -7.65 -14.42 -6.71
CA GLN A 47 -8.34 -15.68 -6.44
C GLN A 47 -9.85 -15.47 -6.31
N GLU A 48 -10.30 -14.47 -5.54
CA GLU A 48 -11.72 -14.16 -5.31
C GLU A 48 -12.45 -13.77 -6.61
N ARG A 49 -11.77 -13.06 -7.51
CA ARG A 49 -12.37 -12.54 -8.76
C ARG A 49 -12.02 -13.37 -9.98
N HIS A 50 -11.20 -14.41 -9.84
CA HIS A 50 -10.69 -15.25 -10.94
C HIS A 50 -10.05 -14.43 -12.08
N VAL A 51 -9.21 -13.45 -11.73
CA VAL A 51 -8.54 -12.57 -12.68
C VAL A 51 -7.02 -12.64 -12.54
N SER A 52 -6.29 -12.10 -13.53
CA SER A 52 -4.83 -11.97 -13.42
C SER A 52 -4.42 -11.07 -12.24
N LEU A 53 -3.24 -11.34 -11.66
CA LEU A 53 -2.66 -10.52 -10.58
C LEU A 53 -2.57 -9.03 -10.96
N ARG A 54 -2.28 -8.74 -12.23
CA ARG A 54 -2.23 -7.36 -12.74
C ARG A 54 -3.59 -6.68 -12.61
N LEU A 55 -4.67 -7.34 -13.07
CA LEU A 55 -6.01 -6.78 -12.98
C LEU A 55 -6.46 -6.69 -11.51
N ALA A 56 -6.17 -7.70 -10.70
CA ALA A 56 -6.46 -7.67 -9.26
C ALA A 56 -5.79 -6.49 -8.54
N ALA A 57 -4.54 -6.16 -8.87
CA ALA A 57 -3.86 -5.00 -8.31
C ALA A 57 -4.58 -3.68 -8.65
N TYR A 58 -5.05 -3.52 -9.89
CA TYR A 58 -5.85 -2.35 -10.27
C TYR A 58 -7.20 -2.32 -9.56
N LEU A 59 -7.91 -3.46 -9.48
CA LEU A 59 -9.19 -3.55 -8.78
C LEU A 59 -9.04 -3.17 -7.30
N LEU A 60 -8.01 -3.69 -6.63
CA LEU A 60 -7.73 -3.37 -5.23
C LEU A 60 -7.42 -1.88 -5.04
N ALA A 61 -6.62 -1.28 -5.92
CA ALA A 61 -6.26 0.13 -5.85
C ALA A 61 -7.50 1.04 -6.03
N VAL A 62 -8.31 0.80 -7.06
CA VAL A 62 -9.53 1.58 -7.33
C VAL A 62 -10.54 1.41 -6.21
N ARG A 63 -10.75 0.17 -5.74
CA ARG A 63 -11.66 -0.13 -4.62
C ARG A 63 -11.31 0.67 -3.37
N ARG A 64 -10.03 0.72 -2.97
CA ARG A 64 -9.59 1.48 -1.79
C ARG A 64 -9.93 2.96 -1.88
N VAL A 65 -9.70 3.57 -3.04
CA VAL A 65 -10.01 4.99 -3.25
C VAL A 65 -11.52 5.22 -3.23
N ALA A 66 -12.29 4.37 -3.93
CA ALA A 66 -13.74 4.44 -3.93
C ALA A 66 -14.33 4.29 -2.52
N ASP A 67 -13.88 3.29 -1.76
CA ASP A 67 -14.31 3.05 -0.38
C ASP A 67 -14.01 4.25 0.51
N ALA A 68 -12.81 4.83 0.41
CA ALA A 68 -12.43 6.02 1.18
C ALA A 68 -13.29 7.26 0.84
N VAL A 69 -13.63 7.45 -0.44
CA VAL A 69 -14.52 8.53 -0.89
C VAL A 69 -15.95 8.31 -0.38
N LEU A 70 -16.46 7.08 -0.46
CA LEU A 70 -17.79 6.74 0.03
C LEU A 70 -17.92 6.94 1.55
N ILE A 71 -16.89 6.55 2.31
CA ILE A 71 -16.86 6.72 3.77
C ILE A 71 -16.82 8.20 4.16
N ARG A 72 -15.99 9.01 3.48
CA ARG A 72 -15.91 10.46 3.74
C ARG A 72 -17.14 11.23 3.30
N GLY A 73 -17.88 10.68 2.32
CA GLY A 73 -18.93 11.39 1.62
C GLY A 73 -18.38 12.46 0.68
N ILE A 74 -19.27 13.06 -0.12
CA ILE A 74 -18.95 14.22 -0.94
C ILE A 74 -19.66 15.41 -0.33
N TYR A 75 -18.87 16.27 0.31
CA TYR A 75 -19.32 17.48 1.00
C TYR A 75 -18.33 18.60 0.62
N PRO A 76 -18.79 19.85 0.39
CA PRO A 76 -18.05 20.99 0.88
C PRO A 76 -18.25 21.10 2.39
#